data_AF-A0A953Q687-F1
#
_entry.id   AF-A0A953Q687-F1
#
_cell.length_a   1.000
_cell.length_b   1.000
_cell.length_c   1.000
_cell.angle_alpha   90.00
_cell.angle_beta   90.00
_cell.angle_gamma   90.00
#
_symmetry.space_group_name_H-M   'P 1'
#
loop_
_entity.id
_entity.type
_entity.pdbx_description
1 polymer ?
#
loop_
_entity_poly.entity_id
_entity_poly.type
_entity_poly.pdbx_seq_one_letter_code
_entity_poly.pdbx_strand_id
1 'polypeptide(L)'
;MRYTPLLVVILVLAAGCVAAVHRCALESIGQEPAPASPSEVDVVGCLTKESGKLKLTDDEGNVYHLIGHTAELKNHIGDQLDVGGIQDHPPTPLKERSLPETTLRVTNVETVLHVSPSGVRPLIGDVATWDGYTDHDYGVRFRYPKAFETFEHRGIQDPHVESNFINQDRTLVVSFESLGIPPGTYPNSNFEDGSFTALVNPRIRSEGTCRQFSSFWPEHTSTRTIHGIKYSQTLSVGVAAGSVSSVYSFHTFQNGFCYEFDFAFDARNTTGMMLTCSTQWVSERNEFELMEALLSQVRFFTPKVKPAVTGKPSGSPTVVSFEHSPVNVNQSSSVEVSWTTQGADYVRLHHPCVKQLIVSEILRGGDMKCGGTVDRNFPPNGSVSLRLANFNSDPVQLDITVEPFLDGTGYPEKSKTLTISVSPHPKIR
;
A
#
# COMPACT_ATOMS: atom_id res chain seq x y z
N MET A 1 15.46 36.58 -12.27
CA MET A 1 16.31 35.46 -11.83
C MET A 1 15.62 34.18 -12.31
N ARG A 2 16.24 33.51 -13.27
CA ARG A 2 15.71 32.31 -13.94
C ARG A 2 16.57 31.13 -13.51
N TYR A 3 15.97 30.08 -12.97
CA TYR A 3 16.62 28.79 -12.79
C TYR A 3 15.80 27.72 -13.50
N THR A 4 16.33 27.28 -14.63
CA THR A 4 16.04 26.03 -15.33
C THR A 4 16.71 24.87 -14.61
N PRO A 5 16.06 23.71 -14.38
CA PRO A 5 16.75 22.48 -14.05
C PRO A 5 17.10 21.71 -15.34
N LEU A 6 18.38 21.43 -15.51
CA LEU A 6 18.95 20.61 -16.57
C LEU A 6 18.91 19.15 -16.12
N LEU A 7 18.19 18.31 -16.88
CA LEU A 7 18.08 16.87 -16.69
C LEU A 7 19.34 16.21 -17.27
N VAL A 8 20.21 15.64 -16.41
CA VAL A 8 21.41 14.91 -16.84
C VAL A 8 21.07 13.42 -16.92
N VAL A 9 21.00 12.92 -18.15
CA VAL A 9 20.94 11.51 -18.50
C VAL A 9 22.36 10.98 -18.56
N ILE A 10 22.71 9.97 -17.75
CA ILE A 10 23.98 9.24 -17.89
C ILE A 10 23.69 7.92 -18.60
N LEU A 11 24.20 7.84 -19.83
CA LEU A 11 24.25 6.67 -20.70
C LEU A 11 25.75 6.39 -20.91
N VAL A 12 26.26 5.25 -20.44
CA VAL A 12 27.62 4.81 -20.77
C VAL A 12 27.58 3.39 -21.30
N LEU A 13 27.88 3.27 -22.59
CA LEU A 13 28.28 2.04 -23.26
C LEU A 13 29.55 2.31 -24.06
N ALA A 14 30.36 1.24 -24.14
CA ALA A 14 31.34 0.90 -25.17
C ALA A 14 32.84 1.20 -24.94
N ALA A 15 33.56 0.10 -24.66
CA ALA A 15 34.57 -0.54 -25.52
C ALA A 15 35.98 0.07 -25.70
N GLY A 16 36.99 -0.81 -25.60
CA GLY A 16 38.35 -0.55 -26.07
C GLY A 16 39.40 -1.60 -25.67
N CYS A 17 39.62 -2.58 -26.55
CA CYS A 17 40.78 -3.50 -26.72
C CYS A 17 42.16 -2.77 -26.74
N VAL A 18 43.39 -3.32 -26.67
CA VAL A 18 44.06 -4.64 -26.63
C VAL A 18 45.59 -4.40 -26.43
N ALA A 19 46.34 -5.44 -26.01
CA ALA A 19 47.78 -5.75 -26.24
C ALA A 19 48.63 -5.83 -24.95
N ALA A 20 48.92 -7.01 -24.38
CA ALA A 20 49.82 -8.11 -24.81
C ALA A 20 51.26 -7.96 -24.30
N VAL A 21 51.66 -8.82 -23.35
CA VAL A 21 53.03 -9.35 -23.24
C VAL A 21 52.97 -10.83 -22.83
N HIS A 22 53.54 -11.69 -23.68
CA HIS A 22 53.78 -13.12 -23.50
C HIS A 22 54.81 -13.42 -22.40
N ARG A 23 54.64 -14.53 -21.66
CA ARG A 23 55.64 -15.62 -21.64
C ARG A 23 55.13 -16.93 -21.02
N CYS A 24 55.37 -17.99 -21.80
CA CYS A 24 55.40 -19.44 -21.60
C CYS A 24 55.20 -20.06 -20.19
N ALA A 25 54.34 -21.08 -20.14
CA ALA A 25 54.66 -22.45 -19.66
C ALA A 25 53.52 -23.38 -20.13
N LEU A 26 53.74 -24.13 -21.20
CA LEU A 26 53.91 -25.59 -21.22
C LEU A 26 52.78 -26.42 -20.60
N GLU A 27 52.25 -27.30 -21.45
CA GLU A 27 51.30 -28.38 -21.21
C GLU A 27 51.50 -29.13 -19.88
N SER A 28 50.40 -29.28 -19.15
CA SER A 28 50.13 -30.47 -18.36
C SER A 28 48.76 -31.01 -18.80
N ILE A 29 48.82 -32.08 -19.58
CA ILE A 29 47.70 -32.99 -19.77
C ILE A 29 47.58 -33.78 -18.46
N GLY A 30 46.35 -33.82 -17.93
CA GLY A 30 45.93 -34.85 -16.99
C GLY A 30 46.14 -34.50 -15.51
N GLN A 31 45.14 -33.85 -14.93
CA GLN A 31 44.65 -34.28 -13.63
C GLN A 31 43.18 -33.90 -13.50
N GLU A 32 42.33 -34.91 -13.55
CA GLU A 32 41.00 -34.83 -12.95
C GLU A 32 41.20 -34.26 -11.54
N PRO A 33 40.54 -33.16 -11.16
CA PRO A 33 40.73 -32.58 -9.84
C PRO A 33 40.44 -33.66 -8.82
N ALA A 34 41.43 -33.94 -7.95
CA ALA A 34 41.25 -34.90 -6.87
C ALA A 34 39.93 -34.57 -6.16
N PRO A 35 39.10 -35.58 -5.82
CA PRO A 35 37.85 -35.33 -5.14
C PRO A 35 38.13 -34.47 -3.92
N ALA A 36 37.56 -33.27 -3.90
CA ALA A 36 37.69 -32.34 -2.79
C ALA A 36 37.36 -33.11 -1.51
N SER A 37 38.27 -33.06 -0.55
CA SER A 37 38.10 -33.78 0.71
C SER A 37 36.86 -33.24 1.42
N PRO A 38 36.06 -34.11 2.05
CA PRO A 38 34.88 -33.67 2.79
C PRO A 38 35.28 -32.64 3.84
N SER A 39 34.63 -31.48 3.82
CA SER A 39 34.90 -30.35 4.70
C SER A 39 33.77 -30.20 5.72
N GLU A 40 34.13 -29.98 6.98
CA GLU A 40 33.18 -29.58 8.01
C GLU A 40 32.79 -28.12 7.77
N VAL A 41 31.49 -27.86 7.72
CA VAL A 41 30.91 -26.54 7.44
C VAL A 41 29.68 -26.32 8.30
N ASP A 42 29.46 -25.07 8.69
CA ASP A 42 28.22 -24.57 9.26
C ASP A 42 27.53 -23.70 8.21
N VAL A 43 26.27 -24.00 7.91
CA VAL A 43 25.50 -23.32 6.85
C VAL A 43 24.21 -22.80 7.45
N VAL A 44 24.01 -21.49 7.37
CA VAL A 44 22.74 -20.85 7.71
C VAL A 44 21.89 -20.72 6.46
N GLY A 45 20.69 -21.29 6.47
CA GLY A 45 19.82 -21.22 5.30
C GLY A 45 18.40 -21.69 5.52
N CYS A 46 17.65 -21.71 4.43
CA CYS A 46 16.21 -21.95 4.41
C CYS A 46 15.89 -23.41 4.18
N LEU A 47 15.25 -24.05 5.14
CA LEU A 47 14.87 -25.43 5.00
C LEU A 47 13.60 -25.56 4.15
N THR A 48 13.73 -26.20 3.00
CA THR A 48 12.62 -26.49 2.09
C THR A 48 12.54 -27.98 1.80
N LYS A 49 11.40 -28.41 1.24
CA LYS A 49 11.22 -29.78 0.76
C LYS A 49 10.81 -29.76 -0.70
N GLU A 50 11.67 -30.31 -1.55
CA GLU A 50 11.43 -30.39 -2.99
C GLU A 50 11.61 -31.83 -3.46
N SER A 51 10.64 -32.35 -4.23
CA SER A 51 10.68 -33.72 -4.76
C SER A 51 10.97 -34.79 -3.69
N GLY A 52 10.49 -34.58 -2.46
CA GLY A 52 10.66 -35.50 -1.33
C GLY A 52 11.99 -35.39 -0.58
N LYS A 53 12.93 -34.55 -1.01
CA LYS A 53 14.22 -34.32 -0.37
C LYS A 53 14.22 -32.99 0.40
N LEU A 54 14.93 -32.96 1.52
CA LEU A 54 15.15 -31.74 2.30
C LEU A 54 16.33 -30.97 1.71
N LYS A 55 16.15 -29.67 1.52
CA LYS A 55 17.14 -28.75 0.97
C LYS A 55 17.32 -27.58 1.91
N LEU A 56 18.56 -27.15 2.13
CA LEU A 56 18.87 -25.88 2.77
C LEU A 56 19.39 -24.92 1.68
N THR A 57 18.85 -23.71 1.60
CA THR A 57 19.34 -22.68 0.66
C THR A 57 19.91 -21.51 1.44
N ASP A 58 21.18 -21.17 1.26
CA ASP A 58 21.82 -20.03 1.94
C ASP A 58 21.48 -18.68 1.26
N ASP A 59 22.01 -17.59 1.78
CA ASP A 59 21.80 -16.22 1.27
C ASP A 59 22.50 -15.96 -0.07
N GLU A 60 23.56 -16.70 -0.38
CA GLU A 60 24.26 -16.71 -1.67
C GLU A 60 23.50 -17.49 -2.76
N GLY A 61 22.48 -18.27 -2.37
CA GLY A 61 21.65 -19.07 -3.26
C GLY A 61 22.22 -20.48 -3.55
N ASN A 62 23.22 -20.92 -2.78
CA ASN A 62 23.72 -22.31 -2.84
C ASN A 62 22.68 -23.24 -2.20
N VAL A 63 22.51 -24.42 -2.79
CA VAL A 63 21.53 -25.43 -2.37
C VAL A 63 22.24 -26.65 -1.80
N TYR A 64 21.94 -26.98 -0.55
CA TYR A 64 22.49 -28.13 0.17
C TYR A 64 21.42 -29.21 0.33
N HIS A 65 21.58 -30.35 -0.34
CA HIS A 65 20.74 -31.53 -0.14
C HIS A 65 21.11 -32.18 1.20
N LEU A 66 20.18 -32.15 2.15
CA LEU A 66 20.42 -32.62 3.51
C LEU A 66 20.24 -34.15 3.60
N ILE A 67 21.26 -34.84 4.10
CA ILE A 67 21.23 -36.29 4.33
C ILE A 67 21.74 -36.66 5.74
N GLY A 68 21.52 -37.90 6.17
CA GLY A 68 21.92 -38.37 7.49
C GLY A 68 20.84 -38.10 8.55
N HIS A 69 21.16 -37.32 9.58
CA HIS A 69 20.29 -37.04 10.72
C HIS A 69 19.20 -36.00 10.39
N THR A 70 18.31 -36.33 9.43
CA THR A 70 17.32 -35.37 8.88
C THR A 70 15.87 -35.69 9.23
N ALA A 71 15.62 -36.71 10.05
CA ALA A 71 14.26 -37.14 10.39
C ALA A 71 13.45 -36.05 11.11
N GLU A 72 14.11 -35.34 12.03
CA GLU A 72 13.52 -34.29 12.89
C GLU A 72 13.31 -32.98 12.13
N LEU A 73 14.13 -32.73 11.10
CA LEU A 73 14.08 -31.54 10.26
C LEU A 73 12.75 -31.37 9.50
N LYS A 74 11.96 -32.43 9.32
CA LYS A 74 10.67 -32.34 8.64
C LYS A 74 9.69 -31.39 9.33
N ASN A 75 9.83 -31.20 10.65
CA ASN A 75 8.99 -30.27 11.42
C ASN A 75 9.44 -28.81 11.30
N HIS A 76 10.60 -28.58 10.69
CA HIS A 76 11.23 -27.28 10.52
C HIS A 76 11.16 -26.79 9.06
N ILE A 77 10.36 -27.43 8.20
CA ILE A 77 10.20 -26.98 6.81
C ILE A 77 9.60 -25.57 6.80
N GLY A 78 10.31 -24.64 6.19
CA GLY A 78 10.02 -23.20 6.17
C GLY A 78 10.95 -22.38 7.08
N ASP A 79 11.55 -23.01 8.10
CA ASP A 79 12.43 -22.35 9.06
C ASP A 79 13.78 -21.96 8.44
N GLN A 80 14.41 -20.96 9.05
CA GLN A 80 15.85 -20.73 8.88
C GLN A 80 16.59 -21.54 9.93
N LEU A 81 17.54 -22.36 9.49
CA LEU A 81 18.34 -23.23 10.34
C LEU A 81 19.83 -22.90 10.17
N ASP A 82 20.58 -23.04 11.24
CA ASP A 82 22.03 -23.19 11.22
C ASP A 82 22.33 -24.69 11.27
N VAL A 83 22.92 -25.21 10.20
CA VAL A 83 23.14 -26.64 10.01
C VAL A 83 24.64 -26.90 9.90
N GLY A 84 25.18 -27.49 10.95
CA GLY A 84 26.53 -28.04 10.96
C GLY A 84 26.56 -29.42 10.29
N GLY A 85 27.58 -29.67 9.47
CA GLY A 85 27.70 -30.95 8.79
C GLY A 85 28.99 -31.15 8.02
N ILE A 86 29.08 -32.34 7.42
CA ILE A 86 30.16 -32.70 6.52
C ILE A 86 29.67 -32.52 5.09
N GLN A 87 30.27 -31.59 4.37
CA GLN A 87 29.99 -31.32 2.97
C GLN A 87 30.76 -32.32 2.10
N ASP A 88 30.06 -33.07 1.25
CA ASP A 88 30.69 -34.11 0.42
C ASP A 88 31.59 -33.53 -0.68
N HIS A 89 31.24 -32.34 -1.20
CA HIS A 89 32.04 -31.58 -2.17
C HIS A 89 31.64 -30.09 -2.20
N PRO A 90 32.49 -29.17 -2.67
CA PRO A 90 32.10 -27.75 -2.87
C PRO A 90 30.83 -27.59 -3.73
N PRO A 91 30.04 -26.51 -3.58
CA PRO A 91 28.87 -26.26 -4.42
C PRO A 91 29.27 -26.22 -5.89
N THR A 92 28.46 -26.81 -6.78
CA THR A 92 28.77 -26.81 -8.21
C THR A 92 28.84 -25.37 -8.75
N PRO A 93 29.74 -25.05 -9.70
CA PRO A 93 29.78 -23.72 -10.30
C PRO A 93 28.43 -23.33 -10.90
N LEU A 94 28.07 -22.06 -10.76
CA LEU A 94 26.86 -21.48 -11.34
C LEU A 94 26.83 -21.73 -12.85
N LYS A 95 25.80 -22.42 -13.35
CA LYS A 95 25.55 -22.60 -14.79
C LYS A 95 24.29 -21.82 -15.17
N GLU A 96 24.19 -21.37 -16.43
CA GLU A 96 23.13 -20.48 -16.94
C GLU A 96 21.67 -20.89 -16.61
N ARG A 97 21.42 -22.11 -16.12
CA ARG A 97 20.08 -22.61 -15.76
C ARG A 97 20.01 -23.47 -14.48
N SER A 98 21.06 -23.53 -13.65
CA SER A 98 21.04 -24.32 -12.42
C SER A 98 21.78 -23.62 -11.28
N LEU A 99 21.14 -23.59 -10.10
CA LEU A 99 21.76 -23.11 -8.87
C LEU A 99 22.95 -24.00 -8.47
N PRO A 100 23.95 -23.47 -7.75
CA PRO A 100 25.01 -24.27 -7.16
C PRO A 100 24.41 -25.30 -6.20
N GLU A 101 24.73 -26.59 -6.38
CA GLU A 101 24.22 -27.64 -5.49
C GLU A 101 25.35 -28.45 -4.86
N THR A 102 25.12 -28.93 -3.64
CA THR A 102 25.97 -29.92 -2.95
C THR A 102 25.16 -30.78 -1.98
N THR A 103 25.78 -31.81 -1.40
CA THR A 103 25.22 -32.65 -0.36
C THR A 103 25.87 -32.32 0.99
N LEU A 104 25.05 -32.13 2.01
CA LEU A 104 25.48 -31.89 3.39
C LEU A 104 24.98 -33.01 4.29
N ARG A 105 25.92 -33.74 4.91
CA ARG A 105 25.60 -34.74 5.92
C ARG A 105 25.48 -34.06 7.27
N VAL A 106 24.24 -33.96 7.74
CA VAL A 106 23.88 -33.20 8.95
C VAL A 106 24.47 -33.87 10.19
N THR A 107 25.19 -33.10 11.00
CA THR A 107 25.73 -33.50 12.31
C THR A 107 25.11 -32.70 13.45
N ASN A 108 24.78 -31.42 13.23
CA ASN A 108 24.11 -30.55 14.19
C ASN A 108 23.08 -29.65 13.50
N VAL A 109 22.06 -29.22 14.24
CA VAL A 109 21.02 -28.31 13.76
C VAL A 109 20.62 -27.38 14.90
N GLU A 110 20.62 -26.08 14.64
CA GLU A 110 20.02 -25.06 15.48
C GLU A 110 18.96 -24.29 14.69
N THR A 111 17.81 -24.03 15.32
CA THR A 111 16.77 -23.19 14.69
C THR A 111 17.10 -21.73 14.90
N VAL A 112 17.43 -21.02 13.82
CA VAL A 112 17.71 -19.58 13.83
C VAL A 112 16.40 -18.79 13.83
N LEU A 113 15.47 -19.18 12.96
CA LEU A 113 14.14 -18.58 12.91
C LEU A 113 13.08 -19.65 12.61
N HIS A 114 12.09 -19.75 13.51
CA HIS A 114 10.89 -20.54 13.25
C HIS A 114 9.87 -19.71 12.48
N VAL A 115 9.49 -20.16 11.28
CA VAL A 115 8.48 -19.48 10.46
C VAL A 115 7.10 -19.93 10.93
N SER A 116 6.26 -18.96 11.32
CA SER A 116 4.92 -19.27 11.81
C SER A 116 3.97 -19.50 10.63
N PRO A 117 3.24 -20.64 10.59
CA PRO A 117 2.18 -20.83 9.60
C PRO A 117 1.06 -19.80 9.69
N SER A 118 0.91 -19.14 10.86
CA SER A 118 -0.05 -18.06 11.08
C SER A 118 0.45 -16.67 10.68
N GLY A 119 1.68 -16.57 10.16
CA GLY A 119 2.36 -15.30 9.88
C GLY A 119 2.91 -14.65 11.15
N VAL A 120 3.38 -13.42 11.00
CA VAL A 120 3.94 -12.63 12.10
C VAL A 120 2.85 -11.94 12.91
N ARG A 121 2.98 -11.93 14.24
CA ARG A 121 2.06 -11.20 15.11
C ARG A 121 2.65 -9.86 15.52
N PRO A 122 1.83 -8.81 15.65
CA PRO A 122 2.32 -7.52 16.08
C PRO A 122 2.72 -7.55 17.55
N LEU A 123 3.94 -7.12 17.87
CA LEU A 123 4.44 -6.92 19.23
C LEU A 123 3.93 -5.59 19.78
N ILE A 124 2.73 -5.64 20.37
CA ILE A 124 2.04 -4.44 20.89
C ILE A 124 2.20 -4.24 22.39
N GLY A 125 2.78 -5.20 23.12
CA GLY A 125 2.95 -5.14 24.57
C GLY A 125 1.64 -5.19 25.37
N ASP A 126 1.72 -4.96 26.68
CA ASP A 126 0.54 -4.94 27.56
C ASP A 126 -0.18 -3.59 27.47
N VAL A 127 -1.48 -3.62 27.14
CA VAL A 127 -2.38 -2.46 27.08
C VAL A 127 -2.35 -1.64 28.37
N ALA A 128 -2.10 -2.25 29.54
CA ALA A 128 -1.97 -1.53 30.80
C ALA A 128 -0.82 -0.50 30.77
N THR A 129 0.24 -0.79 30.00
CA THR A 129 1.45 0.02 29.89
C THR A 129 1.43 1.04 28.75
N TRP A 130 0.39 1.02 27.91
CA TRP A 130 0.25 1.93 26.77
C TRP A 130 0.07 3.38 27.20
N ASP A 131 0.59 4.29 26.38
CA ASP A 131 0.35 5.72 26.54
C ASP A 131 -1.08 6.06 26.13
N GLY A 132 -1.58 7.20 26.60
CA GLY A 132 -2.95 7.64 26.39
C GLY A 132 -2.99 9.04 25.81
N TYR A 133 -3.89 9.23 24.85
CA TYR A 133 -4.24 10.53 24.29
C TYR A 133 -5.68 10.88 24.65
N THR A 134 -5.96 12.16 24.89
CA THR A 134 -7.32 12.66 25.11
C THR A 134 -7.46 14.06 24.56
N ASP A 135 -8.39 14.23 23.63
CA ASP A 135 -8.86 15.54 23.17
C ASP A 135 -10.25 15.81 23.74
N HIS A 136 -10.34 16.81 24.60
CA HIS A 136 -11.60 17.20 25.23
C HIS A 136 -12.49 18.08 24.35
N ASP A 137 -11.92 18.74 23.35
CA ASP A 137 -12.66 19.65 22.48
C ASP A 137 -13.55 18.86 21.53
N TYR A 138 -13.02 17.77 20.98
CA TYR A 138 -13.70 16.83 20.11
C TYR A 138 -14.18 15.57 20.83
N GLY A 139 -13.82 15.34 22.09
CA GLY A 139 -14.45 14.28 22.88
C GLY A 139 -13.97 12.87 22.50
N VAL A 140 -12.69 12.73 22.17
CA VAL A 140 -12.07 11.45 21.81
C VAL A 140 -10.90 11.16 22.74
N ARG A 141 -10.74 9.89 23.09
CA ARG A 141 -9.54 9.38 23.74
C ARG A 141 -9.18 8.01 23.19
N PHE A 142 -7.90 7.70 23.15
CA PHE A 142 -7.40 6.40 22.75
C PHE A 142 -6.07 6.12 23.46
N ARG A 143 -5.59 4.88 23.32
CA ARG A 143 -4.31 4.45 23.86
C ARG A 143 -3.50 3.80 22.76
N TYR A 144 -2.18 3.87 22.86
CA TYR A 144 -1.25 3.30 21.87
C TYR A 144 0.02 2.75 22.55
N PRO A 145 0.69 1.76 21.94
CA PRO A 145 1.95 1.22 22.46
C PRO A 145 3.00 2.31 22.63
N LYS A 146 3.76 2.26 23.74
CA LYS A 146 4.84 3.24 24.02
C LYS A 146 5.95 3.30 22.98
N ALA A 147 6.11 2.22 22.22
CA ALA A 147 7.08 2.17 21.13
C ALA A 147 6.66 3.03 19.92
N PHE A 148 5.40 3.48 19.87
CA PHE A 148 4.90 4.30 18.78
C PHE A 148 5.21 5.75 19.11
N GLU A 149 6.08 6.36 18.32
CA GLU A 149 6.51 7.74 18.52
C GLU A 149 5.72 8.63 17.58
N THR A 150 5.34 9.83 18.03
CA THR A 150 4.71 10.80 17.13
C THR A 150 5.72 11.23 16.05
N PHE A 151 5.26 11.51 14.85
CA PHE A 151 6.14 12.03 13.79
C PHE A 151 6.74 13.40 14.12
N GLU A 152 6.04 14.24 14.90
CA GLU A 152 6.57 15.51 15.39
C GLU A 152 7.84 15.34 16.23
N HIS A 153 7.84 14.37 17.15
CA HIS A 153 9.01 14.03 17.97
C HIS A 153 10.19 13.50 17.13
N ARG A 154 9.92 12.92 15.95
CA ARG A 154 10.96 12.49 15.00
C ARG A 154 11.49 13.63 14.11
N GLY A 155 10.83 14.79 14.11
CA GLY A 155 11.15 15.90 13.20
C GLY A 155 10.90 15.58 11.73
N ILE A 156 10.03 14.60 11.46
CA ILE A 156 9.70 14.12 10.11
C ILE A 156 8.23 14.45 9.86
N GLN A 157 7.90 14.88 8.64
CA GLN A 157 6.52 15.02 8.22
C GLN A 157 5.96 13.63 7.90
N ASP A 158 4.85 13.24 8.53
CA ASP A 158 4.21 11.96 8.23
C ASP A 158 3.83 11.94 6.72
N PRO A 159 4.41 11.00 5.95
CA PRO A 159 4.17 10.92 4.51
C PRO A 159 2.73 10.51 4.18
N HIS A 160 1.97 10.02 5.15
CA HIS A 160 0.65 9.42 4.99
C HIS A 160 -0.50 10.26 5.59
N VAL A 161 -0.27 11.53 5.98
CA VAL A 161 -1.35 12.43 6.46
C VAL A 161 -2.18 12.97 5.29
N GLU A 162 -2.84 12.09 4.56
CA GLU A 162 -3.90 12.49 3.64
C GLU A 162 -5.22 11.90 4.10
N SER A 163 -6.01 12.73 4.79
CA SER A 163 -7.34 12.33 5.22
C SER A 163 -8.18 11.90 4.01
N ASN A 164 -8.91 10.80 4.15
CA ASN A 164 -9.80 10.28 3.13
C ASN A 164 -11.26 10.78 3.29
N PHE A 165 -11.48 11.83 4.08
CA PHE A 165 -12.74 12.57 4.08
C PHE A 165 -13.04 13.18 2.69
N ILE A 166 -14.32 13.17 2.28
CA ILE A 166 -14.76 13.72 0.98
C ILE A 166 -14.37 15.19 0.79
N ASN A 167 -14.37 15.97 1.87
CA ASN A 167 -13.91 17.35 1.84
C ASN A 167 -12.46 17.43 2.29
N GLN A 168 -11.55 17.40 1.31
CA GLN A 168 -10.10 17.46 1.53
C GLN A 168 -9.55 18.88 1.74
N ASP A 169 -10.40 19.88 2.00
CA ASP A 169 -9.88 21.16 2.49
C ASP A 169 -9.19 20.92 3.84
N ARG A 170 -7.86 20.79 3.77
CA ARG A 170 -6.97 20.44 4.89
C ARG A 170 -7.05 21.45 6.02
N THR A 171 -7.55 22.66 5.77
CA THR A 171 -7.75 23.67 6.82
C THR A 171 -8.90 23.32 7.77
N LEU A 172 -9.70 22.31 7.42
CA LEU A 172 -10.93 21.95 8.13
C LEU A 172 -10.83 20.66 8.90
N VAL A 173 -9.84 19.83 8.58
CA VAL A 173 -9.59 18.57 9.25
C VAL A 173 -8.67 18.85 10.42
N VAL A 174 -9.06 18.37 11.60
CA VAL A 174 -8.22 18.45 12.79
C VAL A 174 -7.55 17.11 12.98
N SER A 175 -6.22 17.12 12.96
CA SER A 175 -5.40 15.96 13.30
C SER A 175 -5.15 15.94 14.81
N PHE A 176 -5.29 14.77 15.43
CA PHE A 176 -5.08 14.58 16.87
C PHE A 176 -3.66 14.12 17.18
N GLU A 177 -3.33 12.92 16.69
CA GLU A 177 -2.01 12.31 16.77
C GLU A 177 -1.76 11.60 15.45
N SER A 178 -0.51 11.66 15.01
CA SER A 178 0.04 10.83 13.95
C SER A 178 1.26 10.12 14.54
N LEU A 179 1.16 8.79 14.61
CA LEU A 179 2.07 7.92 15.33
C LEU A 179 2.77 6.99 14.34
N GLY A 180 4.10 6.94 14.39
CA GLY A 180 4.89 6.01 13.60
C GLY A 180 4.85 4.61 14.19
N ILE A 181 4.50 3.62 13.37
CA ILE A 181 4.55 2.19 13.71
C ILE A 181 5.96 1.71 13.37
N PRO A 182 6.82 1.40 14.36
CA PRO A 182 8.20 1.04 14.08
C PRO A 182 8.32 -0.38 13.51
N PRO A 183 9.36 -0.69 12.72
CA PRO A 183 9.59 -2.02 12.16
C PRO A 183 9.59 -3.14 13.21
N GLY A 184 10.07 -2.84 14.43
CA GLY A 184 10.06 -3.78 15.56
C GLY A 184 8.66 -4.24 16.01
N THR A 185 7.59 -3.64 15.51
CA THR A 185 6.22 -4.12 15.69
C THR A 185 6.02 -5.48 15.04
N TYR A 186 6.65 -5.75 13.90
CA TYR A 186 6.61 -7.05 13.23
C TYR A 186 8.04 -7.58 13.04
N PRO A 187 8.65 -8.15 14.09
CA PRO A 187 10.02 -8.64 14.00
C PRO A 187 10.15 -9.77 12.97
N ASN A 188 11.31 -9.83 12.30
CA ASN A 188 11.62 -10.87 11.31
C ASN A 188 10.58 -10.94 10.17
N SER A 189 10.08 -9.77 9.76
CA SER A 189 9.10 -9.64 8.69
C SER A 189 9.55 -8.64 7.63
N ASN A 190 8.82 -8.60 6.52
CA ASN A 190 9.06 -7.64 5.45
C ASN A 190 8.51 -6.24 5.74
N PHE A 191 7.92 -6.01 6.92
CA PHE A 191 7.44 -4.71 7.37
C PHE A 191 8.61 -3.75 7.57
N GLU A 192 8.54 -2.58 6.93
CA GLU A 192 9.58 -1.56 7.03
C GLU A 192 9.17 -0.50 8.04
N ASP A 193 7.97 0.03 7.92
CA ASP A 193 7.38 1.01 8.82
C ASP A 193 5.89 1.18 8.54
N GLY A 194 5.24 2.07 9.29
CA GLY A 194 3.85 2.42 9.07
C GLY A 194 3.43 3.61 9.90
N SER A 195 2.15 3.95 9.84
CA SER A 195 1.58 5.02 10.65
C SER A 195 0.18 4.68 11.16
N PHE A 196 -0.18 5.27 12.29
CA PHE A 196 -1.55 5.36 12.78
C PHE A 196 -1.88 6.83 13.02
N THR A 197 -2.90 7.32 12.32
CA THR A 197 -3.30 8.72 12.39
C THR A 197 -4.78 8.82 12.76
N ALA A 198 -5.10 9.67 13.73
CA ALA A 198 -6.47 9.93 14.16
C ALA A 198 -6.86 11.37 13.79
N LEU A 199 -7.97 11.53 13.07
CA LEU A 199 -8.47 12.81 12.58
C LEU A 199 -9.95 12.99 12.88
N VAL A 200 -10.42 14.24 12.83
CA VAL A 200 -11.84 14.59 12.85
C VAL A 200 -12.15 15.64 11.79
N ASN A 201 -13.29 15.47 11.12
CA ASN A 201 -13.86 16.50 10.26
C ASN A 201 -15.15 17.07 10.89
N PRO A 202 -15.08 18.24 11.53
CA PRO A 202 -16.25 18.87 12.15
C PRO A 202 -17.26 19.43 11.14
N ARG A 203 -16.94 19.43 9.84
CA ARG A 203 -17.88 19.85 8.79
C ARG A 203 -18.75 18.72 8.27
N ILE A 204 -18.38 17.46 8.49
CA ILE A 204 -19.24 16.31 8.17
C ILE A 204 -20.19 16.10 9.34
N ARG A 205 -21.49 16.27 9.08
CA ARG A 205 -22.52 16.39 10.13
C ARG A 205 -23.53 15.26 10.16
N SER A 206 -23.36 14.28 9.30
CA SER A 206 -24.30 13.18 9.16
C SER A 206 -23.57 11.86 9.10
N GLU A 207 -24.21 10.83 9.64
CA GLU A 207 -23.66 9.48 9.61
C GLU A 207 -23.56 8.95 8.18
N GLY A 208 -24.53 9.23 7.32
CA GLY A 208 -24.54 8.75 5.93
C GLY A 208 -23.37 9.30 5.12
N THR A 209 -23.06 10.59 5.29
CA THR A 209 -21.90 11.25 4.64
C THR A 209 -20.59 10.85 5.30
N CYS A 210 -20.56 10.65 6.62
CA CYS A 210 -19.37 10.18 7.33
C CYS A 210 -18.93 8.78 6.91
N ARG A 211 -19.83 7.95 6.37
CA ARG A 211 -19.47 6.62 5.88
C ARG A 211 -18.85 6.61 4.48
N GLN A 212 -18.64 7.77 3.88
CA GLN A 212 -18.16 7.92 2.51
C GLN A 212 -16.71 8.40 2.49
N PHE A 213 -15.97 7.89 1.51
CA PHE A 213 -14.55 8.19 1.32
C PHE A 213 -14.34 9.06 0.08
N SER A 214 -13.34 9.91 0.11
CA SER A 214 -12.91 10.72 -1.04
C SER A 214 -12.44 9.84 -2.20
N SER A 215 -11.65 8.81 -1.89
CA SER A 215 -11.20 7.76 -2.81
C SER A 215 -11.37 6.40 -2.14
N PHE A 216 -11.91 5.42 -2.86
CA PHE A 216 -12.16 4.10 -2.32
C PHE A 216 -12.17 3.03 -3.40
N TRP A 217 -11.89 1.80 -3.00
CA TRP A 217 -12.10 0.63 -3.85
C TRP A 217 -13.41 -0.02 -3.41
N PRO A 218 -14.47 0.02 -4.23
CA PRO A 218 -15.77 -0.52 -3.87
C PRO A 218 -15.72 -1.97 -3.35
N GLU A 219 -14.85 -2.78 -3.96
CA GLU A 219 -14.58 -4.17 -3.58
C GLU A 219 -13.95 -4.34 -2.19
N HIS A 220 -13.30 -3.31 -1.65
CA HIS A 220 -12.71 -3.29 -0.31
C HIS A 220 -13.45 -2.38 0.67
N THR A 221 -14.54 -1.75 0.23
CA THR A 221 -15.36 -0.91 1.09
C THR A 221 -16.33 -1.78 1.88
N SER A 222 -16.29 -1.69 3.20
CA SER A 222 -17.14 -2.52 4.06
C SER A 222 -17.43 -1.83 5.39
N THR A 223 -18.20 -2.49 6.24
CA THR A 223 -18.46 -2.02 7.60
C THR A 223 -17.97 -3.07 8.59
N ARG A 224 -17.28 -2.62 9.64
CA ARG A 224 -16.84 -3.46 10.76
C ARG A 224 -17.32 -2.89 12.08
N THR A 225 -17.52 -3.75 13.07
CA THR A 225 -17.80 -3.32 14.44
C THR A 225 -16.66 -3.78 15.34
N ILE A 226 -15.98 -2.84 15.99
CA ILE A 226 -14.87 -3.11 16.92
C ILE A 226 -15.25 -2.52 18.27
N HIS A 227 -15.31 -3.37 19.29
CA HIS A 227 -15.68 -2.97 20.65
C HIS A 227 -16.97 -2.13 20.76
N GLY A 228 -17.98 -2.49 19.95
CA GLY A 228 -19.28 -1.82 19.92
C GLY A 228 -19.33 -0.52 19.09
N ILE A 229 -18.22 -0.07 18.53
CA ILE A 229 -18.17 1.07 17.61
C ILE A 229 -18.23 0.55 16.18
N LYS A 230 -19.15 1.10 15.40
CA LYS A 230 -19.30 0.80 13.97
C LYS A 230 -18.39 1.71 13.15
N TYR A 231 -17.57 1.10 12.31
CA TYR A 231 -16.68 1.77 11.38
C TYR A 231 -17.07 1.41 9.94
N SER A 232 -17.15 2.40 9.06
CA SER A 232 -16.97 2.16 7.63
C SER A 232 -15.48 2.06 7.36
N GLN A 233 -15.05 1.13 6.51
CA GLN A 233 -13.64 0.97 6.15
C GLN A 233 -13.45 0.91 4.63
N THR A 234 -12.32 1.40 4.15
CA THR A 234 -11.79 1.15 2.80
C THR A 234 -10.29 0.88 2.86
N LEU A 235 -9.77 0.26 1.81
CA LEU A 235 -8.34 0.01 1.61
C LEU A 235 -7.88 0.68 0.32
N SER A 236 -6.69 1.27 0.35
CA SER A 236 -5.90 1.65 -0.82
C SER A 236 -4.59 0.87 -0.80
N VAL A 237 -4.19 0.30 -1.94
CA VAL A 237 -2.92 -0.40 -2.07
C VAL A 237 -2.07 0.28 -3.13
N GLY A 238 -0.82 0.58 -2.78
CA GLY A 238 0.19 1.13 -3.67
C GLY A 238 1.38 0.18 -3.83
N VAL A 239 1.98 0.17 -5.01
CA VAL A 239 3.26 -0.53 -5.26
C VAL A 239 4.21 0.42 -5.97
N ALA A 240 5.39 0.63 -5.40
CA ALA A 240 6.40 1.52 -5.99
C ALA A 240 7.80 1.14 -5.52
N ALA A 241 8.79 1.23 -6.42
CA ALA A 241 10.22 1.13 -6.08
C ALA A 241 10.66 -0.07 -5.23
N GLY A 242 9.96 -1.22 -5.33
CA GLY A 242 10.29 -2.39 -4.50
C GLY A 242 9.67 -2.36 -3.10
N SER A 243 8.70 -1.49 -2.85
CA SER A 243 7.84 -1.47 -1.67
C SER A 243 6.36 -1.62 -2.05
N VAL A 244 5.58 -2.18 -1.13
CA VAL A 244 4.12 -2.31 -1.18
C VAL A 244 3.58 -1.56 0.03
N SER A 245 2.57 -0.74 -0.20
CA SER A 245 1.95 0.09 0.82
C SER A 245 0.47 -0.21 0.87
N SER A 246 -0.07 -0.38 2.07
CA SER A 246 -1.49 -0.59 2.34
C SER A 246 -1.97 0.51 3.26
N VAL A 247 -2.97 1.29 2.83
CA VAL A 247 -3.59 2.34 3.64
C VAL A 247 -5.05 1.99 3.90
N TYR A 248 -5.37 1.75 5.16
CA TYR A 248 -6.74 1.50 5.63
C TYR A 248 -7.30 2.78 6.25
N SER A 249 -8.46 3.21 5.77
CA SER A 249 -9.20 4.35 6.36
C SER A 249 -10.46 3.85 7.04
N PHE A 250 -10.65 4.21 8.31
CA PHE A 250 -11.83 3.88 9.09
C PHE A 250 -12.60 5.14 9.49
N HIS A 251 -13.85 5.25 9.07
CA HIS A 251 -14.74 6.34 9.47
C HIS A 251 -15.77 5.90 10.51
N THR A 252 -16.00 6.72 11.53
CA THR A 252 -17.12 6.55 12.46
C THR A 252 -17.75 7.88 12.84
N PHE A 253 -19.08 7.90 12.99
CA PHE A 253 -19.82 9.10 13.37
C PHE A 253 -20.23 9.02 14.83
N GLN A 254 -19.67 9.89 15.67
CA GLN A 254 -19.88 9.86 17.13
C GLN A 254 -20.08 11.28 17.66
N ASN A 255 -21.04 11.45 18.56
CA ASN A 255 -21.32 12.74 19.20
C ASN A 255 -21.47 13.94 18.24
N GLY A 256 -21.95 13.70 17.01
CA GLY A 256 -22.15 14.73 15.99
C GLY A 256 -20.93 15.07 15.14
N PHE A 257 -19.84 14.30 15.26
CA PHE A 257 -18.59 14.48 14.53
C PHE A 257 -18.23 13.23 13.72
N CYS A 258 -17.56 13.43 12.59
CA CYS A 258 -16.99 12.33 11.80
C CYS A 258 -15.50 12.18 12.10
N TYR A 259 -15.13 11.02 12.61
CA TYR A 259 -13.74 10.67 12.92
C TYR A 259 -13.19 9.74 11.86
N GLU A 260 -11.91 9.91 11.56
CA GLU A 260 -11.13 9.04 10.70
C GLU A 260 -9.96 8.48 11.50
N PHE A 261 -9.71 7.18 11.31
CA PHE A 261 -8.52 6.51 11.80
C PHE A 261 -7.86 5.87 10.59
N ASP A 262 -6.68 6.33 10.24
CA ASP A 262 -5.90 5.82 9.13
C ASP A 262 -4.77 4.95 9.65
N PHE A 263 -4.52 3.84 8.95
CA PHE A 263 -3.38 2.96 9.18
C PHE A 263 -2.63 2.76 7.87
N ALA A 264 -1.37 3.18 7.83
CA ALA A 264 -0.47 2.87 6.73
C ALA A 264 0.47 1.74 7.14
N PHE A 265 0.65 0.77 6.25
CA PHE A 265 1.60 -0.32 6.37
C PHE A 265 2.49 -0.32 5.15
N ASP A 266 3.77 -0.05 5.34
CA ASP A 266 4.78 -0.11 4.30
C ASP A 266 5.62 -1.37 4.51
N ALA A 267 5.71 -2.16 3.45
CA ALA A 267 6.44 -3.40 3.47
C ALA A 267 7.29 -3.51 2.21
N ARG A 268 8.42 -4.20 2.32
CA ARG A 268 9.25 -4.50 1.16
C ARG A 268 8.48 -5.39 0.20
N ASN A 269 8.32 -4.92 -1.03
CA ASN A 269 7.75 -5.67 -2.13
C ASN A 269 8.85 -6.50 -2.79
N THR A 270 8.91 -7.76 -2.39
CA THR A 270 9.83 -8.73 -2.98
C THR A 270 9.17 -9.51 -4.12
N THR A 271 8.11 -9.02 -4.76
CA THR A 271 7.51 -9.74 -5.89
C THR A 271 8.54 -9.91 -7.01
N GLY A 272 9.00 -11.14 -7.23
CA GLY A 272 10.09 -11.48 -8.17
C GLY A 272 11.47 -11.69 -7.51
N MET A 273 11.60 -11.45 -6.21
CA MET A 273 12.76 -11.81 -5.38
C MET A 273 12.33 -12.86 -4.36
N MET A 274 13.07 -13.97 -4.25
CA MET A 274 12.83 -14.90 -3.13
C MET A 274 13.09 -14.14 -1.83
N LEU A 275 12.08 -14.01 -0.97
CA LEU A 275 12.35 -13.63 0.41
C LEU A 275 13.30 -14.65 1.00
N THR A 276 14.29 -14.16 1.71
CA THR A 276 15.03 -15.00 2.63
C THR A 276 14.03 -15.60 3.62
N CYS A 277 14.15 -16.88 3.96
CA CYS A 277 13.35 -17.51 5.02
C CYS A 277 13.47 -16.82 6.39
N SER A 278 14.43 -15.91 6.55
CA SER A 278 14.55 -15.02 7.70
C SER A 278 13.45 -13.94 7.75
N THR A 279 12.65 -13.81 6.70
CA THR A 279 11.67 -12.73 6.54
C THR A 279 10.30 -13.29 6.21
N GLN A 280 9.35 -13.10 7.11
CA GLN A 280 7.95 -13.47 6.92
C GLN A 280 7.14 -12.32 6.32
N TRP A 281 6.13 -12.64 5.53
CA TRP A 281 5.19 -11.63 5.06
C TRP A 281 4.28 -11.18 6.21
N VAL A 282 4.13 -9.87 6.38
CA VAL A 282 2.96 -9.34 7.06
C VAL A 282 1.76 -9.54 6.14
N SER A 283 0.81 -10.36 6.58
CA SER A 283 -0.47 -10.54 5.88
C SER A 283 -1.50 -9.52 6.37
N GLU A 284 -2.54 -9.29 5.56
CA GLU A 284 -3.72 -8.49 5.95
C GLU A 284 -4.29 -8.91 7.32
N ARG A 285 -4.29 -10.21 7.64
CA ARG A 285 -4.73 -10.70 8.96
C ARG A 285 -3.87 -10.15 10.10
N ASN A 286 -2.56 -10.07 9.89
CA ASN A 286 -1.62 -9.57 10.89
C ASN A 286 -1.78 -8.06 11.08
N GLU A 287 -1.95 -7.31 9.98
CA GLU A 287 -2.29 -5.88 10.01
C GLU A 287 -3.57 -5.63 10.81
N PHE A 288 -4.62 -6.42 10.55
CA PHE A 288 -5.88 -6.31 11.29
C PHE A 288 -5.78 -6.65 12.78
N GLU A 289 -4.88 -7.53 13.19
CA GLU A 289 -4.63 -7.79 14.61
C GLU A 289 -4.15 -6.51 15.33
N LEU A 290 -3.26 -5.74 14.70
CA LEU A 290 -2.81 -4.44 15.21
C LEU A 290 -3.93 -3.39 15.18
N MET A 291 -4.62 -3.26 14.04
CA MET A 291 -5.70 -2.28 13.87
C MET A 291 -6.83 -2.50 14.89
N GLU A 292 -7.27 -3.75 15.07
CA GLU A 292 -8.30 -4.08 16.07
C GLU A 292 -7.81 -3.78 17.49
N ALA A 293 -6.55 -4.07 17.82
CA ALA A 293 -5.99 -3.75 19.13
C ALA A 293 -6.05 -2.24 19.41
N LEU A 294 -5.64 -1.39 18.47
CA LEU A 294 -5.65 0.06 18.62
C LEU A 294 -7.08 0.63 18.63
N LEU A 295 -7.92 0.25 17.66
CA LEU A 295 -9.31 0.71 17.58
C LEU A 295 -10.13 0.25 18.80
N SER A 296 -9.81 -0.89 19.40
CA SER A 296 -10.46 -1.35 20.64
C SER A 296 -10.20 -0.45 21.85
N GLN A 297 -9.20 0.44 21.79
CA GLN A 297 -8.89 1.41 22.84
C GLN A 297 -9.53 2.79 22.60
N VAL A 298 -10.14 3.02 21.44
CA VAL A 298 -10.82 4.28 21.12
C VAL A 298 -12.10 4.40 21.93
N ARG A 299 -12.29 5.54 22.60
CA ARG A 299 -13.53 5.87 23.32
C ARG A 299 -13.94 7.30 23.00
N PHE A 300 -15.25 7.48 22.87
CA PHE A 300 -15.86 8.78 22.66
C PHE A 300 -16.60 9.22 23.92
N PHE A 301 -16.57 10.51 24.19
CA PHE A 301 -17.29 11.17 25.27
C PHE A 301 -17.81 12.53 24.80
N THR A 302 -18.64 13.17 25.63
CA THR A 302 -19.26 14.44 25.24
C THR A 302 -18.20 15.52 24.92
N PRO A 303 -18.18 16.05 23.69
CA PRO A 303 -17.22 17.08 23.28
C PRO A 303 -17.54 18.43 23.92
N LYS A 304 -16.51 19.25 24.17
CA LYS A 304 -16.69 20.66 24.59
C LYS A 304 -17.14 21.52 23.43
N VAL A 305 -16.60 21.28 22.23
CA VAL A 305 -17.02 21.98 21.02
C VAL A 305 -18.36 21.41 20.60
N LYS A 306 -19.34 22.30 20.43
CA LYS A 306 -20.63 21.89 19.88
C LYS A 306 -20.45 21.55 18.40
N PRO A 307 -21.01 20.42 17.92
CA PRO A 307 -21.10 20.15 16.50
C PRO A 307 -21.72 21.35 15.79
N ALA A 308 -21.23 21.69 14.61
CA ALA A 308 -21.78 22.78 13.83
C ALA A 308 -23.25 22.48 13.53
N VAL A 309 -24.16 23.25 14.14
CA VAL A 309 -25.60 23.04 14.03
C VAL A 309 -26.02 23.16 12.56
N THR A 310 -26.73 22.17 12.04
CA THR A 310 -27.41 22.26 10.75
C THR A 310 -28.60 23.20 10.89
N GLY A 311 -28.61 24.27 10.09
CA GLY A 311 -29.88 24.57 9.43
C GLY A 311 -30.18 23.37 8.55
N LYS A 312 -31.33 22.70 8.75
CA LYS A 312 -31.79 21.67 7.82
C LYS A 312 -31.72 22.27 6.41
N PRO A 313 -31.08 21.62 5.42
CA PRO A 313 -31.09 22.13 4.05
C PRO A 313 -32.54 22.42 3.67
N SER A 314 -32.83 23.64 3.22
CA SER A 314 -34.20 24.10 2.93
C SER A 314 -34.81 23.46 1.67
N GLY A 315 -34.27 22.34 1.19
CA GLY A 315 -34.71 21.64 -0.01
C GLY A 315 -33.82 20.44 -0.33
N SER A 316 -34.23 19.63 -1.30
CA SER A 316 -33.43 18.54 -1.86
C SER A 316 -32.16 19.08 -2.51
N PRO A 317 -31.01 18.38 -2.41
CA PRO A 317 -29.78 18.81 -3.02
C PRO A 317 -29.94 18.91 -4.54
N THR A 318 -29.32 19.91 -5.17
CA THR A 318 -29.44 20.12 -6.62
C THR A 318 -28.13 20.63 -7.22
N VAL A 319 -27.80 20.17 -8.43
CA VAL A 319 -26.68 20.72 -9.20
C VAL A 319 -27.10 22.03 -9.86
N VAL A 320 -26.45 23.12 -9.48
CA VAL A 320 -26.75 24.48 -9.95
C VAL A 320 -26.05 24.75 -11.29
N SER A 321 -24.77 24.43 -11.42
CA SER A 321 -24.02 24.49 -12.68
C SER A 321 -23.14 23.26 -12.86
N PHE A 322 -22.90 22.89 -14.12
CA PHE A 322 -21.94 21.85 -14.49
C PHE A 322 -21.38 22.17 -15.87
N GLU A 323 -20.09 22.49 -15.94
CA GLU A 323 -19.43 23.07 -17.09
C GLU A 323 -18.07 22.40 -17.33
N HIS A 324 -17.54 22.51 -18.55
CA HIS A 324 -16.21 22.01 -18.88
C HIS A 324 -15.38 23.06 -19.66
N SER A 325 -14.06 23.03 -19.49
CA SER A 325 -13.13 23.83 -20.28
C SER A 325 -13.07 23.34 -21.74
N PRO A 326 -12.53 24.14 -22.67
CA PRO A 326 -12.10 23.60 -23.96
C PRO A 326 -11.10 22.44 -23.77
N VAL A 327 -11.18 21.43 -24.65
CA VAL A 327 -10.26 20.28 -24.62
C VAL A 327 -8.87 20.71 -25.10
N ASN A 328 -7.85 20.51 -24.27
CA ASN A 328 -6.47 20.81 -24.65
C ASN A 328 -5.82 19.60 -25.33
N VAL A 329 -5.58 19.69 -26.64
CA VAL A 329 -5.09 18.59 -27.48
C VAL A 329 -3.57 18.39 -27.38
N ASN A 330 -2.82 19.33 -26.79
CA ASN A 330 -1.36 19.35 -26.85
C ASN A 330 -0.66 18.40 -25.86
N GLN A 331 -1.37 17.80 -24.88
CA GLN A 331 -0.75 17.03 -23.79
C GLN A 331 -1.61 15.84 -23.29
N SER A 332 -2.12 14.99 -24.19
CA SER A 332 -3.28 14.10 -23.95
C SER A 332 -4.54 14.94 -23.70
N SER A 333 -5.66 14.63 -24.35
CA SER A 333 -6.86 15.48 -24.34
C SER A 333 -7.32 15.75 -22.91
N SER A 334 -6.90 16.87 -22.33
CA SER A 334 -7.22 17.23 -20.95
C SER A 334 -8.36 18.20 -20.93
N VAL A 335 -9.25 18.03 -19.97
CA VAL A 335 -10.41 18.87 -19.77
C VAL A 335 -10.63 19.08 -18.28
N GLU A 336 -10.89 20.31 -17.88
CA GLU A 336 -11.37 20.60 -16.54
C GLU A 336 -12.90 20.56 -16.56
N VAL A 337 -13.51 19.78 -15.66
CA VAL A 337 -14.94 19.84 -15.40
C VAL A 337 -15.18 20.49 -14.05
N SER A 338 -16.17 21.37 -13.95
CA SER A 338 -16.47 22.13 -12.74
C SER A 338 -17.95 22.15 -12.44
N TRP A 339 -18.32 22.11 -11.18
CA TRP A 339 -19.71 22.08 -10.74
C TRP A 339 -19.94 22.96 -9.52
N THR A 340 -21.19 23.38 -9.39
CA THR A 340 -21.72 23.96 -8.16
C THR A 340 -23.02 23.28 -7.78
N THR A 341 -23.26 23.12 -6.49
CA THR A 341 -24.47 22.53 -5.94
C THR A 341 -25.08 23.42 -4.87
N GLN A 342 -26.36 23.17 -4.59
CA GLN A 342 -27.06 23.71 -3.45
C GLN A 342 -27.53 22.55 -2.58
N GLY A 343 -27.20 22.59 -1.29
CA GLY A 343 -27.69 21.63 -0.30
C GLY A 343 -27.11 20.22 -0.37
N ALA A 344 -26.12 19.96 -1.23
CA ALA A 344 -25.41 18.69 -1.28
C ALA A 344 -24.26 18.66 -0.26
N ASP A 345 -24.00 17.49 0.30
CA ASP A 345 -22.81 17.21 1.11
C ASP A 345 -21.61 16.87 0.23
N TYR A 346 -21.86 16.20 -0.89
CA TYR A 346 -20.85 15.81 -1.89
C TYR A 346 -21.51 15.51 -3.24
N VAL A 347 -20.68 15.25 -4.26
CA VAL A 347 -21.14 14.77 -5.58
C VAL A 347 -20.38 13.53 -6.03
N ARG A 348 -20.95 12.83 -7.00
CA ARG A 348 -20.26 11.79 -7.77
C ARG A 348 -20.29 12.13 -9.25
N LEU A 349 -19.19 11.81 -9.93
CA LEU A 349 -19.10 11.90 -11.38
C LEU A 349 -19.27 10.48 -11.96
N HIS A 350 -20.18 10.36 -12.92
CA HIS A 350 -20.48 9.12 -13.62
C HIS A 350 -20.22 9.30 -15.11
N HIS A 351 -19.71 8.27 -15.77
CA HIS A 351 -19.61 8.23 -17.22
C HIS A 351 -19.84 6.81 -17.73
N PRO A 352 -20.39 6.63 -18.95
CA PRO A 352 -20.60 5.30 -19.50
C PRO A 352 -19.27 4.61 -19.80
N CYS A 353 -19.28 3.28 -19.78
CA CYS A 353 -18.16 2.49 -20.25
C CYS A 353 -18.11 2.55 -21.78
N VAL A 354 -17.14 3.30 -22.32
CA VAL A 354 -16.87 3.35 -23.75
C VAL A 354 -15.62 2.55 -24.07
N LYS A 355 -15.73 1.63 -25.03
CA LYS A 355 -14.61 0.79 -25.45
C LYS A 355 -13.46 1.68 -25.93
N GLN A 356 -12.22 1.34 -25.54
CA GLN A 356 -11.01 2.05 -25.96
C GLN A 356 -10.98 3.55 -25.58
N LEU A 357 -11.79 3.98 -24.61
CA LEU A 357 -11.69 5.29 -23.98
C LEU A 357 -11.25 5.11 -22.53
N ILE A 358 -10.20 5.84 -22.15
CA ILE A 358 -9.74 5.92 -20.76
C ILE A 358 -10.01 7.33 -20.24
N VAL A 359 -10.60 7.40 -19.05
CA VAL A 359 -10.84 8.63 -18.29
C VAL A 359 -10.08 8.52 -16.99
N SER A 360 -9.11 9.39 -16.77
CA SER A 360 -8.27 9.37 -15.57
C SER A 360 -8.24 10.75 -14.92
N GLU A 361 -8.14 10.82 -13.61
CA GLU A 361 -7.92 12.10 -12.92
C GLU A 361 -6.43 12.44 -12.92
N ILE A 362 -6.08 13.66 -13.30
CA ILE A 362 -4.66 14.06 -13.46
C ILE A 362 -3.94 14.12 -12.10
N LEU A 363 -4.58 14.68 -11.07
CA LEU A 363 -3.91 14.95 -9.80
C LEU A 363 -3.73 13.69 -8.92
N ARG A 364 -4.77 12.86 -8.83
CA ARG A 364 -4.75 11.67 -7.97
C ARG A 364 -4.10 10.45 -8.62
N GLY A 365 -3.91 10.47 -9.94
CA GLY A 365 -3.53 9.28 -10.69
C GLY A 365 -4.65 8.24 -10.70
N GLY A 366 -4.59 7.33 -11.65
CA GLY A 366 -5.55 6.24 -11.78
C GLY A 366 -6.80 6.56 -12.60
N ASP A 367 -7.29 5.52 -13.25
CA ASP A 367 -8.48 5.56 -14.09
C ASP A 367 -9.74 5.62 -13.23
N MET A 368 -10.69 6.45 -13.63
CA MET A 368 -12.00 6.49 -13.01
C MET A 368 -12.80 5.26 -13.43
N LYS A 369 -13.55 4.67 -12.49
CA LYS A 369 -14.46 3.57 -12.83
C LYS A 369 -15.61 4.09 -13.70
N CYS A 370 -15.94 3.33 -14.74
CA CYS A 370 -17.05 3.64 -15.64
C CYS A 370 -18.32 2.88 -15.26
N GLY A 371 -19.48 3.36 -15.73
CA GLY A 371 -20.77 2.73 -15.53
C GLY A 371 -21.41 3.06 -14.18
N GLY A 372 -22.08 2.09 -13.57
CA GLY A 372 -22.78 2.26 -12.29
C GLY A 372 -21.86 2.17 -11.06
N THR A 373 -20.62 1.75 -11.24
CA THR A 373 -19.63 1.64 -10.17
C THR A 373 -18.79 2.91 -10.13
N VAL A 374 -18.70 3.54 -8.97
CA VAL A 374 -17.82 4.70 -8.71
C VAL A 374 -16.78 4.34 -7.67
N ASP A 375 -15.62 4.97 -7.75
CA ASP A 375 -14.48 4.79 -6.85
C ASP A 375 -14.09 6.08 -6.11
N ARG A 376 -14.80 7.19 -6.36
CA ARG A 376 -14.45 8.52 -5.86
C ARG A 376 -15.68 9.35 -5.53
N ASN A 377 -15.59 10.13 -4.46
CA ASN A 377 -16.55 11.19 -4.12
C ASN A 377 -15.83 12.53 -4.18
N PHE A 378 -16.53 13.56 -4.64
CA PHE A 378 -15.97 14.90 -4.75
C PHE A 378 -16.70 15.88 -3.83
N PRO A 379 -16.04 16.97 -3.40
CA PRO A 379 -16.68 18.04 -2.65
C PRO A 379 -17.94 18.58 -3.36
N PRO A 380 -18.90 19.16 -2.62
CA PRO A 380 -20.18 19.60 -3.19
C PRO A 380 -20.03 20.71 -4.23
N ASN A 381 -18.95 21.49 -4.16
CA ASN A 381 -18.56 22.46 -5.17
C ASN A 381 -17.08 22.24 -5.49
N GLY A 382 -16.70 22.28 -6.76
CA GLY A 382 -15.31 22.08 -7.13
C GLY A 382 -15.09 21.91 -8.62
N SER A 383 -13.86 21.58 -8.96
CA SER A 383 -13.47 21.16 -10.29
C SER A 383 -12.49 19.98 -10.22
N VAL A 384 -12.41 19.23 -11.32
CA VAL A 384 -11.42 18.17 -11.49
C VAL A 384 -10.88 18.22 -12.92
N SER A 385 -9.56 18.06 -13.04
CA SER A 385 -8.90 17.90 -14.34
C SER A 385 -8.85 16.43 -14.74
N LEU A 386 -9.52 16.13 -15.85
CA LEU A 386 -9.60 14.81 -16.43
C LEU A 386 -8.61 14.71 -17.60
N ARG A 387 -7.92 13.58 -17.67
CA ARG A 387 -7.18 13.11 -18.84
C ARG A 387 -8.08 12.15 -19.61
N LEU A 388 -8.28 12.44 -20.89
CA LEU A 388 -9.07 11.61 -21.79
C LEU A 388 -8.16 11.01 -22.85
N ALA A 389 -8.11 9.68 -22.92
CA ALA A 389 -7.35 8.95 -23.94
C ALA A 389 -8.30 8.10 -24.78
N ASN A 390 -8.60 8.57 -25.99
CA ASN A 390 -9.45 7.88 -26.94
C ASN A 390 -8.59 7.10 -27.96
N PHE A 391 -8.58 5.78 -27.87
CA PHE A 391 -7.85 4.90 -28.79
C PHE A 391 -8.70 4.40 -29.97
N ASN A 392 -9.94 4.88 -30.12
CA ASN A 392 -10.78 4.62 -31.27
C ASN A 392 -10.27 5.37 -32.52
N SER A 393 -10.71 4.94 -33.71
CA SER A 393 -10.42 5.64 -34.98
C SER A 393 -11.11 6.98 -35.11
N ASP A 394 -12.27 7.13 -34.45
CA ASP A 394 -13.18 8.25 -34.61
C ASP A 394 -13.37 9.01 -33.28
N PRO A 395 -13.75 10.29 -33.33
CA PRO A 395 -14.11 11.02 -32.12
C PRO A 395 -15.25 10.34 -31.36
N VAL A 396 -15.12 10.28 -30.03
CA VAL A 396 -16.13 9.73 -29.13
C VAL A 396 -16.85 10.86 -28.40
N GLN A 397 -18.17 10.78 -28.30
CA GLN A 397 -18.95 11.65 -27.41
C GLN A 397 -19.00 11.02 -26.03
N LEU A 398 -18.39 11.68 -25.04
CA LEU A 398 -18.36 11.24 -23.65
C LEU A 398 -19.37 12.04 -22.84
N ASP A 399 -20.43 11.38 -22.39
CA ASP A 399 -21.37 11.94 -21.44
C ASP A 399 -20.84 11.77 -20.01
N ILE A 400 -20.60 12.88 -19.33
CA ILE A 400 -20.26 12.89 -17.91
C ILE A 400 -21.46 13.44 -17.15
N THR A 401 -21.91 12.75 -16.12
CA THR A 401 -23.02 13.14 -15.26
C THR A 401 -22.51 13.44 -13.86
N VAL A 402 -22.88 14.59 -13.30
CA VAL A 402 -22.65 14.91 -11.88
C VAL A 402 -23.95 14.67 -11.11
N GLU A 403 -23.88 13.83 -10.07
CA GLU A 403 -25.00 13.50 -9.19
C GLU A 403 -24.76 14.06 -7.78
N PRO A 404 -25.70 14.81 -7.19
CA PRO A 404 -25.56 15.35 -5.85
C PRO A 404 -26.05 14.36 -4.78
N PHE A 405 -25.39 14.36 -3.64
CA PHE A 405 -25.70 13.51 -2.49
C PHE A 405 -25.94 14.35 -1.23
N LEU A 406 -26.84 13.89 -0.37
CA LEU A 406 -27.10 14.44 0.96
C LEU A 406 -27.31 13.29 1.94
N ASP A 407 -26.58 13.29 3.05
CA ASP A 407 -26.61 12.25 4.07
C ASP A 407 -26.43 10.83 3.50
N GLY A 408 -25.44 10.67 2.61
CA GLY A 408 -25.16 9.40 1.93
C GLY A 408 -26.22 8.96 0.90
N THR A 409 -27.27 9.76 0.65
CA THR A 409 -28.35 9.44 -0.29
C THR A 409 -28.18 10.23 -1.58
N GLY A 410 -28.23 9.54 -2.73
CA GLY A 410 -28.12 10.14 -4.06
C GLY A 410 -29.45 10.69 -4.58
N TYR A 411 -29.38 11.73 -5.39
CA TYR A 411 -30.53 12.41 -5.99
C TYR A 411 -30.37 12.47 -7.52
N PRO A 412 -30.51 11.32 -8.21
CA PRO A 412 -30.23 11.21 -9.65
C PRO A 412 -31.14 12.10 -10.50
N GLU A 413 -32.36 12.39 -10.05
CA GLU A 413 -33.29 13.32 -10.72
C GLU A 413 -32.85 14.79 -10.64
N LYS A 414 -31.82 15.09 -9.84
CA LYS A 414 -31.21 16.41 -9.66
C LYS A 414 -29.82 16.52 -10.28
N SER A 415 -29.40 15.49 -11.01
CA SER A 415 -28.13 15.44 -11.73
C SER A 415 -28.11 16.34 -12.96
N LYS A 416 -26.90 16.66 -13.43
CA LYS A 416 -26.68 17.30 -14.73
C LYS A 416 -25.67 16.52 -15.55
N THR A 417 -25.83 16.51 -16.86
CA THR A 417 -24.95 15.83 -17.80
C THR A 417 -24.34 16.83 -18.77
N LEU A 418 -23.05 16.68 -19.04
CA LEU A 418 -22.35 17.37 -20.12
C LEU A 418 -21.78 16.35 -21.09
N THR A 419 -21.66 16.74 -22.36
CA THR A 419 -21.12 15.89 -23.42
C THR A 419 -19.82 16.49 -23.94
N ILE A 420 -18.73 15.72 -23.88
CA ILE A 420 -17.41 16.13 -24.33
C ILE A 420 -17.04 15.32 -25.58
N SER A 421 -16.69 16.02 -26.66
CA SER A 421 -16.16 15.38 -27.86
C SER A 421 -14.67 15.09 -27.70
N VAL A 422 -14.30 13.81 -27.67
CA VAL A 422 -12.93 13.33 -27.44
C VAL A 422 -12.33 12.85 -28.75
N SER A 423 -11.43 13.63 -29.33
CA SER A 423 -10.73 13.24 -30.56
C SER A 423 -9.81 12.02 -30.35
N PRO A 424 -9.57 11.21 -31.40
CA PRO A 424 -8.61 10.11 -31.36
C PRO A 424 -7.24 10.56 -30.89
N HIS A 425 -6.60 9.74 -30.06
CA HIS A 425 -5.23 9.95 -29.64
C HIS A 425 -4.32 9.89 -30.88
N PRO A 426 -3.38 10.86 -31.06
CA PRO A 426 -2.45 10.81 -32.17
C PRO A 426 -1.67 9.49 -32.13
N LYS A 427 -1.69 8.75 -33.25
CA LYS A 427 -0.87 7.54 -33.41
C LYS A 427 0.59 7.96 -33.36
N ILE A 428 1.34 7.45 -32.39
CA ILE A 428 2.80 7.54 -32.41
C ILE A 428 3.24 6.74 -33.65
N ARG A 429 3.82 7.43 -34.63
CA ARG A 429 4.36 6.83 -35.84
C ARG A 429 5.77 6.31 -35.60
#